data_AF-A0A3D1H6J5-F1
#
_entry.id   AF-A0A3D1H6J5-F1
#
_cell.length_a   1.000
_cell.length_b   1.000
_cell.length_c   1.000
_cell.angle_alpha   90.00
_cell.angle_beta   90.00
_cell.angle_gamma   90.00
#
_symmetry.space_group_name_H-M   'P 1'
#
loop_
_entity.id
_entity.type
_entity.pdbx_description
1 polymer ?
#
loop_
_entity_poly.entity_id
_entity_poly.type
_entity_poly.pdbx_seq_one_letter_code
_entity_poly.pdbx_strand_id
1 'polypeptide(L)' 'LFICDGTSGLRIFDKSSLETITQNELATITGIDAYDVIPLETTLILSTSQGVFQYDYTDVTKPRLLSKLY' A
#
# COMPACT_ATOMS: atom_id res chain seq x y z
N LEU A 1 6.85 2.91 4.97
CA LEU A 1 6.79 1.48 5.33
C LEU A 1 5.48 0.94 4.80
N PHE A 2 5.50 -0.18 4.09
CA PHE A 2 4.30 -0.80 3.54
C PHE A 2 4.00 -2.10 4.30
N ILE A 3 2.74 -2.34 4.67
CA ILE A 3 2.30 -3.55 5.35
C ILE A 3 1.09 -4.12 4.60
N CYS A 4 1.23 -5.33 4.07
CA CYS A 4 0.13 -6.12 3.54
C CYS A 4 -0.64 -6.74 4.72
N ASP A 5 -1.75 -6.14 5.11
CA ASP A 5 -2.55 -6.49 6.30
C ASP A 5 -3.79 -7.31 5.93
N GLY A 6 -3.61 -8.27 4.99
CA GLY A 6 -4.67 -9.14 4.48
C GLY A 6 -5.90 -8.35 4.03
N THR A 7 -7.06 -8.68 4.61
CA THR A 7 -8.35 -8.04 4.31
C THR A 7 -8.44 -6.57 4.74
N SER A 8 -7.55 -6.10 5.62
CA SER A 8 -7.44 -4.68 5.98
C SER A 8 -6.77 -3.88 4.85
N GLY A 9 -6.12 -4.55 3.91
CA GLY A 9 -5.53 -3.99 2.71
C GLY A 9 -4.05 -3.62 2.85
N LEU A 10 -3.60 -2.65 2.06
CA LEU A 10 -2.22 -2.17 2.10
C LEU A 10 -2.13 -0.90 2.95
N ARG A 11 -1.43 -0.99 4.08
CA ARG A 11 -1.23 0.13 5.01
C ARG A 11 0.14 0.77 4.79
N ILE A 12 0.19 2.09 4.82
CA ILE A 12 1.40 2.90 4.56
C ILE A 12 1.70 3.74 5.79
N PHE A 13 2.93 3.62 6.31
CA PHE A 13 3.38 4.35 7.51
C PHE A 13 4.62 5.19 7.25
N ASP A 14 4.72 6.33 7.93
CA ASP A 14 5.98 7.03 8.13
C ASP A 14 6.80 6.32 9.22
N LYS A 15 7.97 5.80 8.83
CA LYS A 15 8.89 5.08 9.72
C LYS A 15 10.00 5.96 10.31
N SER A 16 9.86 7.29 10.23
CA SER A 16 10.85 8.24 10.76
C SER A 16 10.96 8.17 12.29
N SER A 17 9.86 7.84 12.99
CA SER A 17 9.84 7.56 14.44
C SER A 17 9.25 6.17 14.69
N LEU A 18 10.10 5.21 15.06
CA LEU A 18 9.66 3.83 15.31
C LEU A 18 8.90 3.67 16.64
N GLU A 19 9.19 4.52 17.64
CA GLU A 19 8.51 4.48 18.94
C GLU A 19 7.03 4.86 18.85
N THR A 20 6.67 5.70 17.87
CA THR A 20 5.29 6.15 17.62
C THR A 20 4.73 5.62 16.31
N ILE A 21 5.29 4.53 15.75
CA ILE A 21 4.94 4.02 14.42
C ILE A 21 3.44 3.77 14.23
N THR A 22 2.76 3.30 15.29
CA THR A 22 1.32 3.02 15.26
C THR A 22 0.45 4.27 15.10
N GLN A 23 0.99 5.46 15.37
CA GLN A 23 0.32 6.75 15.21
C GLN A 23 0.64 7.41 13.86
N ASN A 24 1.62 6.88 13.13
CA ASN A 24 2.17 7.49 11.91
C ASN A 24 1.65 6.80 10.64
N GLU A 25 0.39 6.35 10.64
CA GLU A 25 -0.26 5.83 9.43
C GLU A 25 -0.58 7.00 8.48
N LEU A 26 -0.12 6.90 7.24
CA LEU A 26 -0.28 7.91 6.20
C LEU A 26 -1.48 7.64 5.30
N ALA A 27 -1.70 6.37 4.96
CA ALA A 27 -2.79 5.94 4.10
C ALA A 27 -3.04 4.44 4.24
N THR A 28 -4.27 4.03 3.93
CA THR A 28 -4.64 2.62 3.77
C THR A 28 -5.45 2.43 2.48
N ILE A 29 -4.97 1.55 1.61
CA ILE A 29 -5.72 1.08 0.44
C ILE A 29 -6.60 -0.08 0.93
N THR A 30 -7.90 0.18 1.12
CA THR A 30 -8.87 -0.79 1.64
C THR A 30 -9.59 -1.55 0.51
N GLY A 31 -10.38 -2.57 0.88
CA GLY A 31 -11.23 -3.32 -0.06
C GLY A 31 -10.48 -4.33 -0.93
N ILE A 32 -9.21 -4.59 -0.60
CA ILE A 32 -8.31 -5.51 -1.27
C ILE A 32 -7.70 -6.44 -0.23
N ASP A 33 -7.60 -7.73 -0.54
CA ASP A 33 -6.92 -8.71 0.31
C ASP A 33 -5.44 -8.76 -0.11
N ALA A 34 -4.60 -7.97 0.57
CA ALA A 34 -3.22 -7.70 0.17
C ALA A 34 -2.27 -8.82 0.61
N TYR A 35 -1.49 -9.36 -0.34
CA TYR A 35 -0.55 -10.45 -0.09
C TYR A 35 0.91 -10.00 -0.12
N ASP A 36 1.30 -9.27 -1.17
CA ASP A 36 2.68 -8.82 -1.35
C ASP A 36 2.72 -7.47 -2.06
N VAL A 37 3.71 -6.65 -1.73
CA VAL A 37 3.90 -5.31 -2.28
C VAL A 37 5.35 -5.15 -2.76
N ILE A 38 5.48 -4.79 -4.03
CA ILE A 38 6.78 -4.51 -4.67
C ILE A 38 6.80 -3.01 -4.99
N PRO A 39 7.41 -2.16 -4.13
CA PRO A 39 7.59 -0.76 -4.43
C PRO A 39 8.70 -0.57 -5.49
N LEU A 40 8.46 0.32 -6.45
CA LEU A 40 9.42 0.82 -7.43
C LEU A 40 9.80 2.26 -7.06
N GLU A 41 10.11 3.15 -8.01
CA GLU A 41 10.39 4.55 -7.67
C GLU A 41 9.13 5.27 -7.17
N THR A 42 8.18 5.50 -8.07
CA THR A 42 6.93 6.24 -7.81
C THR A 42 5.68 5.35 -7.87
N THR A 43 5.86 4.07 -8.22
CA THR A 43 4.75 3.13 -8.38
C THR A 43 4.98 1.88 -7.57
N LEU A 44 3.90 1.22 -7.14
CA LEU A 44 3.96 -0.09 -6.51
C LEU A 44 3.12 -1.09 -7.29
N ILE A 45 3.57 -2.34 -7.25
CA ILE A 45 2.81 -3.50 -7.69
C ILE A 45 2.28 -4.18 -6.43
N LEU A 46 0.99 -4.47 -6.40
CA LEU A 46 0.31 -5.10 -5.29
C LEU A 46 -0.34 -6.39 -5.74
N SER A 47 0.12 -7.50 -5.18
CA SER A 47 -0.48 -8.81 -5.36
C SER A 47 -1.62 -8.99 -4.36
N THR A 48 -2.79 -9.40 -4.85
CA THR A 48 -4.01 -9.57 -4.05
C THR A 48 -4.76 -10.84 -4.44
N SER A 49 -5.78 -11.22 -3.65
CA SER A 49 -6.71 -12.28 -4.04
C SER A 49 -7.52 -11.99 -5.31
N GLN A 50 -7.62 -10.72 -5.71
CA GLN A 50 -8.48 -10.23 -6.79
C GLN A 50 -7.71 -9.92 -8.09
N GLY A 51 -6.41 -10.17 -8.12
CA GLY A 51 -5.52 -9.84 -9.25
C GLY A 51 -4.33 -8.98 -8.84
N VAL A 52 -3.66 -8.41 -9.84
CA VAL A 52 -2.47 -7.57 -9.65
C VAL A 52 -2.86 -6.12 -9.89
N PHE A 53 -2.61 -5.28 -8.89
CA PHE A 53 -2.93 -3.87 -8.93
C PHE A 53 -1.65 -3.06 -9.02
N GLN A 54 -1.70 -1.94 -9.76
CA GLN A 54 -0.61 -0.99 -9.85
C GLN A 54 -1.08 0.36 -9.33
N TYR A 55 -0.33 0.96 -8.42
CA TYR A 55 -0.63 2.28 -7.87
C TYR A 55 0.54 3.23 -8.10
N ASP A 56 0.23 4.49 -8.39
CA ASP A 56 1.14 5.62 -8.26
C ASP A 56 1.06 6.12 -6.82
N TYR A 57 2.21 6.18 -6.14
CA TYR A 57 2.32 6.66 -4.76
C TYR A 57 3.24 7.87 -4.64
N THR A 58 3.46 8.63 -5.72
CA THR A 58 4.22 9.90 -5.67
C THR A 58 3.75 10.79 -4.51
N ASP A 59 2.44 10.81 -4.22
CA ASP A 59 1.89 11.22 -2.94
C ASP A 59 1.52 9.99 -2.10
N VAL A 60 2.34 9.69 -1.08
CA VAL A 60 2.16 8.53 -0.19
C VAL A 60 0.91 8.58 0.67
N THR A 61 0.31 9.76 0.86
CA THR A 61 -0.95 9.93 1.59
C THR A 61 -2.17 9.67 0.72
N LYS A 62 -1.97 9.61 -0.61
CA LYS A 62 -3.05 9.42 -1.58
C LYS A 62 -2.61 8.53 -2.76
N PRO A 63 -2.32 7.25 -2.53
CA PRO A 63 -2.03 6.31 -3.61
C PRO A 63 -3.16 6.28 -4.64
N ARG A 64 -2.83 6.36 -5.93
CA ARG A 64 -3.78 6.40 -7.04
C ARG A 64 -3.68 5.15 -7.88
N LEU A 65 -4.80 4.44 -8.03
CA LEU A 65 -4.87 3.27 -8.89
C LEU A 65 -4.54 3.65 -10.34
N LEU A 66 -3.57 2.95 -10.93
CA LEU A 66 -3.18 3.09 -12.33
C LEU A 66 -3.86 2.04 -13.20
N SER A 67 -3.80 0.79 -12.76
CA SER A 67 -4.38 -0.33 -13.48
C SER A 67 -4.65 -1.50 -12.56
N LYS A 68 -5.56 -2.37 -13.02
CA LYS A 68 -5.83 -3.69 -12.46
C LYS A 68 -5.70 -4.70 -13.58
N LEU A 69 -4.97 -5.77 -13.34
CA LEU A 69 -4.92 -6.94 -14.21
C LEU A 69 -5.75 -8.04 -13.53
N TYR A 70 -6.66 -8.63 -14.32
CA TYR A 70 -7.70 -9.61 -13.93
C TYR A 70 -8.95 -9.05 -13.26
#